data_AF-A0A2J8P3N0-F1
#
_entry.id   AF-A0A2J8P3N0-F1
#
_cell.length_a   1.000
_cell.length_b   1.000
_cell.length_c   1.000
_cell.angle_alpha   90.00
_cell.angle_beta   90.00
_cell.angle_gamma   90.00
#
_symmetry.space_group_name_H-M   'P 1'
#
loop_
_entity.id
_entity.type
_entity.pdbx_description
1 polymer ?
#
loop_
_entity_poly.entity_id
_entity_poly.type
_entity_poly.pdbx_seq_one_letter_code
_entity_poly.pdbx_strand_id
1 'polypeptide(L)'
;DLNITCRFAGVFHVEKNGRYSISRTEAADLCKAFNSTLPTMAQMEKALSIGFETCRYGFIEGHVVIPRIHPNSICAANNTGVYILTSNTSQYDTYCFNASAPPEEDCTSVTDLPNAFDGPITITIVNRDGTRYVQKGEYRTNPEDINPSNPTDDDVSSGSSSERSSTSGDRNDVTGGRRDPNHSEGSTTLLESYTSHYPHTKESRTFIPVTSATTGSFGVTAVTVGDSNSNVNHSLSGDQ
;
A
#
# COMPACT_ATOMS: atom_id res chain seq x y z
N ASP A 1 3.04 -18.20 1.88
CA ASP A 1 2.01 -17.43 2.60
C ASP A 1 1.72 -16.12 1.90
N LEU A 2 0.45 -15.74 1.87
CA LEU A 2 -0.08 -14.48 1.35
C LEU A 2 -0.81 -13.78 2.51
N ASN A 3 -0.20 -12.75 3.07
CA ASN A 3 -0.82 -11.92 4.11
C ASN A 3 -1.65 -10.84 3.43
N ILE A 4 -2.91 -10.72 3.80
CA ILE A 4 -3.85 -9.80 3.15
C ILE A 4 -4.51 -8.86 4.16
N THR A 5 -4.82 -7.65 3.70
CA THR A 5 -5.56 -6.66 4.50
C THR A 5 -7.08 -6.78 4.31
N CYS A 6 -7.83 -6.00 5.08
CA CYS A 6 -9.20 -5.65 4.71
C CYS A 6 -9.23 -4.92 3.36
N ARG A 7 -10.40 -4.90 2.71
CA ARG A 7 -10.65 -4.14 1.49
C ARG A 7 -11.20 -2.77 1.86
N PHE A 8 -10.77 -1.73 1.17
CA PHE A 8 -11.27 -0.37 1.30
C PHE A 8 -11.67 0.13 -0.07
N ALA A 9 -12.97 0.30 -0.32
CA ALA A 9 -13.49 0.60 -1.65
C ALA A 9 -12.95 -0.39 -2.70
N GLY A 10 -12.89 -1.66 -2.30
CA GLY A 10 -12.35 -2.78 -3.09
C GLY A 10 -10.83 -2.92 -3.15
N VAL A 11 -10.04 -1.94 -2.71
CA VAL A 11 -8.57 -2.04 -2.69
C VAL A 11 -8.08 -2.77 -1.44
N PHE A 12 -7.15 -3.70 -1.61
CA PHE A 12 -6.45 -4.39 -0.52
C PHE A 12 -4.98 -4.60 -0.85
N HIS A 13 -4.17 -4.81 0.19
CA HIS A 13 -2.75 -5.13 0.08
C HIS A 13 -2.51 -6.63 0.24
N VAL A 14 -1.51 -7.14 -0.48
CA VAL A 14 -1.04 -8.53 -0.39
C VAL A 14 0.48 -8.55 -0.24
N GLU A 15 0.96 -9.15 0.84
CA GLU A 15 2.37 -9.41 1.11
C GLU A 15 2.67 -10.91 1.05
N LYS A 16 3.66 -11.27 0.23
CA LYS A 16 4.09 -12.66 0.05
C LYS A 16 5.26 -12.98 0.98
N ASN A 17 5.14 -14.06 1.74
CA ASN A 17 6.22 -14.64 2.55
C ASN A 17 6.94 -13.67 3.53
N GLY A 18 6.28 -12.59 3.96
CA GLY A 18 6.83 -11.68 4.98
C GLY A 18 7.93 -10.72 4.48
N ARG A 19 8.11 -10.59 3.15
CA ARG A 19 9.14 -9.75 2.54
C ARG A 19 8.73 -9.25 1.16
N TYR A 20 9.36 -8.18 0.69
CA TYR A 20 9.23 -7.74 -0.70
C TYR A 20 9.75 -8.83 -1.63
N SER A 21 8.83 -9.52 -2.31
CA SER A 21 9.15 -10.73 -3.08
C SER A 21 8.22 -11.01 -4.25
N ILE A 22 7.39 -10.02 -4.61
CA ILE A 22 6.46 -10.09 -5.73
C ILE A 22 7.05 -9.24 -6.85
N SER A 23 7.20 -9.79 -8.05
CA SER A 23 7.58 -9.01 -9.24
C SER A 23 6.36 -8.31 -9.85
N ARG A 24 6.56 -7.40 -10.82
CA ARG A 24 5.44 -6.75 -11.50
C ARG A 24 4.54 -7.73 -12.26
N THR A 25 5.12 -8.76 -12.88
CA THR A 25 4.36 -9.80 -13.59
C THR A 25 3.61 -10.69 -12.61
N GLU A 26 4.28 -11.09 -11.52
CA GLU A 26 3.65 -11.87 -10.46
C GLU A 26 2.50 -11.10 -9.80
N ALA A 27 2.64 -9.78 -9.59
CA ALA A 27 1.61 -8.93 -9.00
C ALA A 27 0.31 -8.96 -9.82
N ALA A 28 0.40 -8.86 -11.15
CA ALA A 28 -0.76 -8.93 -12.03
C ALA A 28 -1.44 -10.31 -11.97
N ASP A 29 -0.64 -11.39 -11.98
CA ASP A 29 -1.13 -12.76 -11.86
C ASP A 29 -1.81 -13.00 -10.50
N LEU A 30 -1.22 -12.49 -9.41
CA LEU A 30 -1.74 -12.63 -8.07
C LEU A 30 -3.09 -11.92 -7.92
N CYS A 31 -3.23 -10.68 -8.41
CA CYS A 31 -4.53 -10.01 -8.39
C CYS A 31 -5.56 -10.77 -9.23
N LYS A 32 -5.19 -11.27 -10.41
CA LYS A 32 -6.08 -12.09 -11.24
C LYS A 32 -6.56 -13.34 -10.52
N ALA A 33 -5.67 -13.99 -9.76
CA ALA A 33 -5.99 -15.16 -8.94
C ALA A 33 -7.00 -14.85 -7.83
N PHE A 34 -7.06 -13.59 -7.35
CA PHE A 34 -8.08 -13.05 -6.45
C PHE A 34 -9.35 -12.51 -7.15
N ASN A 35 -9.60 -12.84 -8.43
CA ASN A 35 -10.68 -12.20 -9.22
C ASN A 35 -10.60 -10.66 -9.21
N SER A 36 -9.38 -10.13 -9.14
CA SER A 36 -9.09 -8.72 -8.94
C SER A 36 -8.14 -8.21 -10.02
N THR A 37 -7.94 -6.90 -10.07
CA THR A 37 -6.96 -6.25 -10.96
C THR A 37 -5.96 -5.45 -10.14
N LEU A 38 -4.83 -5.05 -10.75
CA LEU A 38 -4.04 -3.97 -10.15
C LEU A 38 -4.92 -2.71 -10.05
N PRO A 39 -4.93 -1.99 -8.92
CA PRO A 39 -5.70 -0.76 -8.78
C PRO A 39 -5.18 0.32 -9.72
N THR A 40 -6.08 1.17 -10.19
CA THR A 40 -5.70 2.46 -10.79
C THR A 40 -5.28 3.44 -9.68
N MET A 41 -4.61 4.54 -10.05
CA MET A 41 -4.31 5.62 -9.11
C MET A 41 -5.59 6.16 -8.43
N ALA A 42 -6.65 6.38 -9.20
CA ALA A 42 -7.92 6.89 -8.70
C ALA A 42 -8.59 5.93 -7.69
N GLN A 43 -8.48 4.62 -7.91
CA GLN A 43 -8.98 3.62 -6.96
C GLN A 43 -8.16 3.63 -5.67
N MET A 44 -6.83 3.76 -5.77
CA MET A 44 -5.95 3.87 -4.60
C MET A 44 -6.22 5.14 -3.78
N GLU A 45 -6.40 6.29 -4.45
CA GLU A 45 -6.79 7.55 -3.80
C GLU A 45 -8.16 7.43 -3.12
N LYS A 46 -9.12 6.76 -3.75
CA LYS A 46 -10.43 6.51 -3.16
C LYS A 46 -10.33 5.66 -1.90
N ALA A 47 -9.55 4.58 -1.92
CA ALA A 47 -9.30 3.74 -0.76
C ALA A 47 -8.63 4.52 0.38
N LEU A 48 -7.60 5.32 0.05
CA LEU A 48 -6.93 6.21 1.00
C LEU A 48 -7.92 7.16 1.68
N SER A 49 -8.83 7.77 0.91
CA SER A 49 -9.82 8.74 1.42
C SER A 49 -10.79 8.17 2.48
N ILE A 50 -10.93 6.85 2.55
CA ILE A 50 -11.81 6.16 3.51
C ILE A 50 -11.05 5.37 4.58
N GLY A 51 -9.74 5.56 4.71
CA GLY A 51 -8.96 5.00 5.82
C GLY A 51 -7.86 4.01 5.43
N PHE A 52 -7.65 3.72 4.14
CA PHE A 52 -6.62 2.76 3.74
C PHE A 52 -5.21 3.34 3.82
N GLU A 53 -4.38 2.84 4.72
CA GLU A 53 -2.94 3.14 4.74
C GLU A 53 -2.11 1.90 5.08
N THR A 54 -0.87 1.86 4.60
CA THR A 54 0.10 0.80 4.91
C THR A 54 1.47 1.40 5.19
N CYS A 55 2.40 0.58 5.68
CA CYS A 55 3.83 0.92 5.74
C CYS A 55 4.63 0.10 4.71
N ARG A 56 4.03 -0.21 3.55
CA ARG A 56 4.59 -1.14 2.56
C ARG A 56 4.50 -0.57 1.15
N TYR A 57 5.57 -0.69 0.39
CA TYR A 57 5.54 -0.40 -1.04
C TYR A 57 4.92 -1.57 -1.79
N GLY A 58 4.03 -1.26 -2.74
CA GLY A 58 3.42 -2.29 -3.56
C GLY A 58 2.98 -1.78 -4.93
N PHE A 59 2.86 -2.72 -5.86
CA PHE A 59 2.43 -2.42 -7.22
C PHE A 59 0.96 -2.01 -7.28
N ILE A 60 0.71 -0.96 -8.05
CA ILE A 60 -0.57 -0.62 -8.66
C ILE A 60 -0.38 -0.55 -10.18
N GLU A 61 -1.40 -0.18 -10.94
CA GLU A 61 -1.26 0.00 -12.39
C GLU A 61 -0.23 1.10 -12.71
N GLY A 62 0.85 0.72 -13.39
CA GLY A 62 1.94 1.59 -13.84
C GLY A 62 2.94 2.05 -12.78
N HIS A 63 2.64 1.90 -11.48
CA HIS A 63 3.41 2.52 -10.40
C HIS A 63 3.69 1.56 -9.24
N VAL A 64 4.67 1.93 -8.41
CA VAL A 64 4.86 1.37 -7.06
C VAL A 64 4.53 2.47 -6.07
N VAL A 65 3.63 2.19 -5.14
CA VAL A 65 3.10 3.21 -4.23
C VAL A 65 3.04 2.73 -2.78
N ILE A 66 2.86 3.68 -1.88
CA ILE A 66 2.51 3.47 -0.47
C ILE A 66 1.43 4.50 -0.08
N PRO A 67 0.20 4.07 0.26
CA PRO A 67 -0.85 4.97 0.73
C PRO A 67 -0.60 5.31 2.21
N ARG A 68 -0.50 6.62 2.53
CA ARG A 68 -0.24 7.13 3.88
C ARG A 68 -1.28 8.18 4.27
N ILE A 69 -1.95 7.98 5.41
CA ILE A 69 -2.86 8.99 6.00
C ILE A 69 -2.12 9.75 7.08
N HIS A 70 -1.48 9.02 8.00
CA HIS A 70 -0.74 9.61 9.10
C HIS A 70 0.75 9.71 8.77
N PRO A 71 1.42 10.84 9.07
CA PRO A 71 2.86 10.94 8.86
C PRO A 71 3.60 9.95 9.78
N ASN A 72 4.55 9.21 9.22
CA ASN A 72 5.42 8.31 9.97
C ASN A 72 6.83 8.34 9.37
N SER A 73 7.85 8.50 10.20
CA SER A 73 9.24 8.66 9.77
C SER A 73 9.80 7.45 9.03
N ILE A 74 9.30 6.25 9.32
CA ILE A 74 9.74 5.01 8.66
C ILE A 74 8.85 4.61 7.47
N CYS A 75 7.69 5.24 7.29
CA CYS A 75 6.76 4.95 6.18
C CYS A 75 6.73 6.13 5.21
N ALA A 76 7.45 6.02 4.09
CA ALA A 76 7.61 7.10 3.12
C ALA A 76 8.16 8.42 3.71
N ALA A 77 9.03 8.36 4.73
CA ALA A 77 9.70 9.53 5.31
C ALA A 77 8.75 10.69 5.69
N ASN A 78 7.67 10.38 6.42
CA ASN A 78 6.60 11.31 6.83
C ASN A 78 5.68 11.84 5.71
N ASN A 79 5.83 11.39 4.47
CA ASN A 79 4.89 11.80 3.41
C ASN A 79 3.48 11.23 3.67
N THR A 80 2.47 11.99 3.24
CA THR A 80 1.06 11.62 3.25
C THR A 80 0.51 11.63 1.82
N GLY A 81 -0.62 10.98 1.58
CA GLY A 81 -1.16 10.78 0.23
C GLY A 81 -0.79 9.40 -0.33
N VAL A 82 -1.04 9.21 -1.62
CA VAL A 82 -0.52 8.06 -2.36
C VAL A 82 0.89 8.40 -2.82
N TYR A 83 1.90 8.04 -2.02
CA TYR A 83 3.30 8.34 -2.35
C TYR A 83 3.80 7.38 -3.42
N ILE A 84 4.32 7.92 -4.53
CA ILE A 84 4.86 7.16 -5.65
C ILE A 84 6.37 6.97 -5.46
N LEU A 85 6.82 5.72 -5.48
CA LEU A 85 8.23 5.39 -5.39
C LEU A 85 8.89 5.44 -6.76
N THR A 86 9.97 6.21 -6.88
CA THR A 86 10.90 6.16 -8.01
C THR A 86 12.11 5.31 -7.61
N SER A 87 12.10 4.02 -7.97
CA SER A 87 13.18 3.08 -7.64
C SER A 87 13.39 2.07 -8.76
N ASN A 88 14.60 1.52 -8.81
CA ASN A 88 15.03 0.52 -9.79
C ASN A 88 14.87 -0.93 -9.27
N THR A 89 14.48 -1.13 -8.02
CA THR A 89 14.26 -2.48 -7.50
C THR A 89 13.01 -3.10 -8.14
N SER A 90 13.06 -4.41 -8.38
CA SER A 90 12.07 -5.14 -9.17
C SER A 90 11.00 -5.84 -8.35
N GLN A 91 11.20 -5.96 -7.03
CA GLN A 91 10.32 -6.72 -6.14
C GLN A 91 9.78 -5.85 -5.01
N TYR A 92 8.48 -5.98 -4.77
CA TYR A 92 7.71 -5.28 -3.74
C TYR A 92 6.57 -6.19 -3.26
N ASP A 93 5.61 -5.62 -2.54
CA ASP A 93 4.31 -6.22 -2.35
C ASP A 93 3.39 -5.84 -3.53
N THR A 94 2.10 -6.15 -3.45
CA THR A 94 1.11 -5.67 -4.42
C THR A 94 -0.15 -5.16 -3.75
N TYR A 95 -0.85 -4.28 -4.45
CA TYR A 95 -2.23 -3.95 -4.16
C TYR A 95 -3.12 -4.53 -5.25
N CYS A 96 -4.31 -4.97 -4.85
CA CYS A 96 -5.31 -5.50 -5.75
C CYS A 96 -6.65 -4.79 -5.52
N PHE A 97 -7.46 -4.68 -6.58
CA PHE A 97 -8.79 -4.10 -6.56
C PHE A 97 -9.82 -5.16 -6.95
N ASN A 98 -10.76 -5.42 -6.05
CA ASN A 98 -11.90 -6.29 -6.30
C ASN A 98 -13.14 -5.43 -6.56
N ALA A 99 -13.66 -5.46 -7.79
CA ALA A 99 -14.83 -4.68 -8.20
C ALA A 99 -16.14 -5.12 -7.51
N SER A 100 -16.19 -6.33 -6.96
CA SER A 100 -17.38 -6.88 -6.28
C SER A 100 -17.41 -6.55 -4.78
N ALA A 101 -16.33 -5.98 -4.25
CA ALA A 101 -16.26 -5.58 -2.85
C ALA A 101 -17.16 -4.36 -2.57
N PRO A 102 -17.66 -4.20 -1.33
CA PRO A 102 -18.47 -3.05 -0.96
C PRO A 102 -17.65 -1.74 -1.02
N PRO A 103 -18.33 -0.58 -1.10
CA PRO A 103 -17.68 0.72 -1.25
C PRO A 103 -16.95 1.21 0.01
N GLU A 104 -17.21 0.59 1.17
CA GLU A 104 -16.62 0.95 2.47
C GLU A 104 -15.46 0.00 2.84
N GLU A 105 -15.16 -0.13 4.13
CA GLU A 105 -14.22 -1.12 4.64
C GLU A 105 -14.91 -2.50 4.76
N ASP A 106 -14.24 -3.53 4.27
CA ASP A 106 -14.67 -4.92 4.35
C ASP A 106 -13.53 -5.81 4.86
N CYS A 107 -13.69 -6.26 6.09
CA CYS A 107 -12.78 -7.16 6.79
C CYS A 107 -13.28 -8.60 6.86
N THR A 108 -14.26 -9.00 6.04
CA THR A 108 -14.69 -10.41 6.00
C THR A 108 -13.53 -11.31 5.56
N SER A 109 -13.37 -12.48 6.19
CA SER A 109 -12.24 -13.36 5.90
C SER A 109 -12.24 -13.82 4.45
N VAL A 110 -11.07 -13.78 3.80
CA VAL A 110 -10.85 -14.41 2.52
C VAL A 110 -10.42 -15.86 2.77
N THR A 111 -11.15 -16.79 2.17
CA THR A 111 -11.05 -18.22 2.44
C THR A 111 -10.22 -18.99 1.42
N ASP A 112 -10.04 -18.43 0.24
CA ASP A 112 -9.46 -19.11 -0.91
C ASP A 112 -8.98 -18.10 -1.96
N LEU A 113 -8.17 -18.61 -2.89
CA LEU A 113 -7.70 -17.93 -4.08
C LEU A 113 -8.52 -18.47 -5.26
N PRO A 114 -9.65 -17.83 -5.60
CA PRO A 114 -10.72 -18.44 -6.39
C PRO A 114 -10.33 -18.77 -7.82
N ASN A 115 -9.35 -18.06 -8.39
CA ASN A 115 -8.85 -18.28 -9.75
C ASN A 115 -7.44 -18.86 -9.78
N ALA A 116 -6.99 -19.49 -8.70
CA ALA A 116 -5.80 -20.34 -8.78
C ALA A 116 -6.07 -21.55 -9.68
N PHE A 117 -5.05 -22.03 -10.37
CA PHE A 117 -5.12 -23.25 -11.18
C PHE A 117 -4.38 -24.41 -10.52
N ASP A 118 -4.55 -25.62 -11.05
CA ASP A 118 -3.92 -26.81 -10.51
C ASP A 118 -2.39 -26.67 -10.47
N GLY A 119 -1.81 -26.94 -9.31
CA GLY A 119 -0.38 -26.78 -9.09
C GLY A 119 0.09 -27.42 -7.77
N PRO A 120 1.40 -27.66 -7.63
CA PRO A 120 1.95 -28.37 -6.47
C PRO A 120 2.13 -27.47 -5.24
N ILE A 121 2.02 -26.14 -5.38
CA ILE A 121 2.33 -25.20 -4.30
C ILE A 121 1.24 -25.21 -3.25
N THR A 122 1.64 -25.22 -1.99
CA THR A 122 0.74 -25.00 -0.85
C THR A 122 0.61 -23.50 -0.63
N ILE A 123 -0.56 -22.95 -0.96
CA ILE A 123 -0.87 -21.53 -0.83
C ILE A 123 -1.64 -21.34 0.47
N THR A 124 -1.08 -20.54 1.38
CA THR A 124 -1.73 -20.15 2.63
C THR A 124 -2.15 -18.69 2.54
N ILE A 125 -3.44 -18.41 2.66
CA ILE A 125 -3.98 -17.07 2.86
C ILE A 125 -4.00 -16.79 4.37
N VAL A 126 -3.45 -15.65 4.77
CA VAL A 126 -3.40 -15.18 6.15
C VAL A 126 -4.15 -13.86 6.23
N ASN A 127 -5.31 -13.87 6.89
CA ASN A 127 -6.12 -12.68 7.09
C ASN A 127 -5.56 -11.82 8.24
N ARG A 128 -6.03 -10.56 8.32
CA ARG A 128 -5.63 -9.60 9.35
C ARG A 128 -5.87 -10.08 10.79
N ASP A 129 -6.92 -10.86 11.01
CA ASP A 129 -7.26 -11.45 12.32
C ASP A 129 -6.41 -12.68 12.68
N GLY A 130 -5.49 -13.08 11.79
CA GLY A 130 -4.64 -14.25 11.95
C GLY A 130 -5.28 -15.57 11.48
N THR A 131 -6.53 -15.56 11.01
CA THR A 131 -7.15 -16.76 10.43
C THR A 131 -6.43 -17.16 9.15
N ARG A 132 -6.24 -18.48 9.00
CA ARG A 132 -5.46 -19.08 7.92
C ARG A 132 -6.30 -20.05 7.11
N TYR A 133 -6.16 -19.99 5.80
CA TYR A 133 -6.79 -20.92 4.87
C TYR A 133 -5.73 -21.46 3.91
N VAL A 134 -5.79 -22.75 3.64
CA VAL A 134 -4.76 -23.46 2.86
C VAL A 134 -5.43 -24.14 1.68
N GLN A 135 -4.84 -23.95 0.50
CA GLN A 135 -5.17 -24.71 -0.71
C GLN A 135 -3.91 -25.14 -1.44
N LYS A 136 -4.05 -26.14 -2.32
CA LYS A 136 -3.01 -26.47 -3.30
C LYS A 136 -3.35 -25.80 -4.63
N GLY A 137 -2.35 -25.28 -5.31
CA GLY A 137 -2.51 -24.65 -6.61
C GLY A 137 -1.25 -23.95 -7.09
N GLU A 138 -1.40 -23.17 -8.15
CA GLU A 138 -0.43 -22.20 -8.64
C GLU A 138 -1.20 -20.99 -9.19
N TYR A 139 -0.56 -19.83 -9.21
CA TYR A 139 -1.12 -18.61 -9.77
C TYR A 139 -0.16 -17.92 -10.74
N ARG A 140 1.15 -18.18 -10.63
CA ARG A 140 2.18 -17.57 -11.48
C ARG A 140 2.13 -18.18 -12.86
N THR A 141 2.05 -17.32 -13.87
CA THR A 141 2.03 -17.72 -15.28
C THR A 141 3.35 -17.43 -15.99
N ASN A 142 4.13 -16.47 -15.50
CA ASN A 142 5.44 -16.14 -16.03
C ASN A 142 6.53 -17.10 -15.53
N PRO A 143 7.26 -17.83 -16.41
CA PRO A 143 8.31 -18.75 -16.01
C PRO A 143 9.42 -18.14 -15.14
N GLU A 144 9.79 -16.88 -15.38
CA GLU A 144 10.85 -16.20 -14.61
C GLU A 144 10.47 -15.96 -13.14
N ASP A 145 9.17 -15.91 -12.83
CA ASP A 145 8.65 -15.78 -11.46
C ASP A 145 8.53 -17.14 -10.75
N ILE A 146 8.57 -18.23 -11.52
CA ILE A 146 8.50 -19.61 -11.02
C ILE A 146 9.90 -20.14 -10.73
N ASN A 147 10.80 -19.95 -11.68
CA ASN A 147 12.19 -20.41 -11.62
C ASN A 147 13.13 -19.26 -12.00
N PRO A 148 13.44 -18.35 -11.05
CA PRO A 148 14.29 -17.21 -11.33
C PRO A 148 15.68 -17.67 -11.74
N SER A 149 16.10 -17.23 -12.93
CA SER A 149 17.40 -17.57 -13.55
C SER A 149 18.61 -17.16 -12.69
N ASN A 150 18.44 -16.18 -11.80
CA ASN A 150 19.39 -15.78 -10.77
C ASN A 150 18.64 -15.63 -9.43
N PRO A 151 19.03 -16.33 -8.35
CA PRO A 151 18.54 -16.01 -7.02
C PRO A 151 19.15 -14.66 -6.63
N THR A 152 18.40 -13.58 -6.74
CA THR A 152 18.81 -12.30 -6.15
C THR A 152 18.62 -12.41 -4.64
N ASP A 153 19.70 -12.70 -3.92
CA ASP A 153 19.79 -12.61 -2.45
C ASP A 153 19.79 -11.13 -1.99
N ASP A 154 18.92 -10.30 -2.57
CA ASP A 154 18.76 -8.91 -2.15
C ASP A 154 17.83 -8.89 -0.92
N ASP A 155 18.44 -9.21 0.22
CA ASP A 155 17.88 -9.04 1.56
C ASP A 155 17.60 -7.55 1.84
N VAL A 156 16.53 -7.01 1.26
CA VAL A 156 16.05 -5.65 1.57
C VAL A 156 15.18 -5.68 2.83
N SER A 157 15.79 -6.13 3.93
CA SER A 157 15.23 -5.93 5.27
C SER A 157 15.34 -4.44 5.60
N SER A 158 14.19 -3.77 5.63
CA SER A 158 14.07 -2.34 5.95
C SER A 158 14.18 -2.14 7.46
N GLY A 159 15.36 -2.42 8.02
CA GLY A 159 15.75 -2.08 9.39
C GLY A 159 16.83 -1.00 9.35
N SER A 160 16.44 0.27 9.34
CA SER A 160 17.41 1.36 9.53
C SER A 160 17.72 1.49 11.02
N SER A 161 18.73 0.77 11.51
CA SER A 161 19.42 1.12 12.75
C SER A 161 20.29 2.36 12.50
N SER A 162 19.70 3.54 12.68
CA SER A 162 20.45 4.79 12.73
C SER A 162 21.14 4.90 14.09
N GLU A 163 22.27 4.23 14.28
CA GLU A 163 23.20 4.61 15.35
C GLU A 163 23.93 5.88 14.92
N ARG A 164 23.52 6.97 15.55
CA ARG A 164 24.03 8.32 15.37
C ARG A 164 25.37 8.44 16.09
N SER A 165 26.47 8.14 15.39
CA SER A 165 27.81 8.49 15.88
C SER A 165 28.20 9.89 15.44
N SER A 166 28.27 10.82 16.39
CA SER A 166 28.97 12.10 16.24
C SER A 166 29.47 12.53 17.62
N THR A 167 30.76 12.31 17.91
CA THR A 167 31.80 13.36 18.10
C THR A 167 33.01 12.79 18.83
N SER A 168 34.13 12.77 18.11
CA SER A 168 35.47 13.27 18.47
C SER A 168 35.91 13.36 19.95
N GLY A 169 37.07 12.78 20.27
CA GLY A 169 38.05 13.44 21.15
C GLY A 169 38.72 12.59 22.23
N ASP A 170 40.03 12.43 22.05
CA ASP A 170 41.09 12.30 23.06
C ASP A 170 41.59 10.95 23.59
N ARG A 171 42.92 10.90 23.55
CA ARG A 171 43.87 9.83 23.86
C ARG A 171 44.02 9.66 25.38
N ASN A 172 44.31 8.45 25.85
CA ASN A 172 45.62 8.13 26.43
C ASN A 172 45.76 6.63 26.77
N ASP A 173 46.99 6.17 26.53
CA ASP A 173 47.60 4.88 26.82
C ASP A 173 47.81 4.65 28.34
N VAL A 174 47.87 3.38 28.76
CA VAL A 174 48.79 2.79 29.77
C VAL A 174 48.32 1.37 30.17
N THR A 175 49.06 0.39 29.65
CA THR A 175 49.74 -0.73 30.35
C THR A 175 48.97 -1.73 31.22
N GLY A 176 49.10 -3.02 30.90
CA GLY A 176 49.12 -4.12 31.90
C GLY A 176 48.68 -5.48 31.38
N GLY A 177 49.62 -6.34 30.98
CA GLY A 177 49.33 -7.65 30.37
C GLY A 177 49.04 -8.82 31.32
N ARG A 178 48.68 -9.97 30.73
CA ARG A 178 49.08 -11.35 31.10
C ARG A 178 48.61 -12.36 30.03
N ARG A 179 49.50 -13.32 29.74
CA ARG A 179 49.33 -14.54 28.93
C ARG A 179 48.39 -15.52 29.69
N ASP A 180 47.64 -16.46 29.14
CA ASP A 180 47.86 -17.50 28.10
C ASP A 180 46.49 -18.13 27.67
N PRO A 181 46.44 -19.06 26.67
CA PRO A 181 45.28 -19.30 25.80
C PRO A 181 44.44 -20.56 26.10
N ASN A 182 43.32 -20.65 25.37
CA ASN A 182 42.54 -21.83 24.91
C ASN A 182 41.08 -22.00 25.40
N HIS A 183 40.25 -22.17 24.37
CA HIS A 183 39.12 -23.11 24.23
C HIS A 183 37.66 -22.64 24.35
N SER A 184 37.00 -22.80 23.19
CA SER A 184 35.65 -23.29 22.88
C SER A 184 34.44 -22.35 22.98
N GLU A 185 33.84 -22.22 21.79
CA GLU A 185 32.53 -21.70 21.44
C GLU A 185 31.38 -22.37 22.21
N GLY A 186 30.29 -21.61 22.38
CA GLY A 186 29.01 -22.11 22.87
C GLY A 186 28.14 -20.99 23.41
N SER A 187 27.73 -20.04 22.57
CA SER A 187 26.74 -19.03 22.97
C SER A 187 25.35 -19.48 22.55
N THR A 188 24.61 -19.94 23.55
CA THR A 188 23.16 -20.19 23.51
C THR A 188 22.43 -18.86 23.34
N THR A 189 21.70 -18.67 22.25
CA THR A 189 20.69 -17.61 22.16
C THR A 189 19.30 -18.21 22.21
N LEU A 190 18.57 -17.74 23.21
CA LEU A 190 17.20 -18.04 23.55
C LEU A 190 16.25 -17.75 22.39
N LEU A 191 15.34 -18.69 22.17
CA LEU A 191 14.18 -18.55 21.31
C LEU A 191 13.20 -17.55 21.92
N GLU A 192 13.16 -16.31 21.42
CA GLU A 192 12.02 -15.41 21.62
C GLU A 192 11.23 -15.29 20.32
N SER A 193 10.05 -15.91 20.35
CA SER A 193 8.98 -15.77 19.38
C SER A 193 8.44 -14.34 19.37
N TYR A 194 8.75 -13.54 18.35
CA TYR A 194 8.13 -12.24 18.14
C TYR A 194 6.88 -12.37 17.28
N THR A 195 5.73 -12.47 17.95
CA THR A 195 4.41 -12.20 17.36
C THR A 195 4.30 -10.70 17.07
N SER A 196 4.20 -10.31 15.81
CA SER A 196 3.97 -8.91 15.41
C SER A 196 2.55 -8.50 15.81
N HIS A 197 2.41 -7.77 16.92
CA HIS A 197 1.16 -7.15 17.34
C HIS A 197 1.02 -5.77 16.69
N TYR A 198 0.01 -5.62 15.84
CA TYR A 198 -0.47 -4.35 15.33
C TYR A 198 -1.19 -3.59 16.47
N PRO A 199 -0.81 -2.35 16.83
CA PRO A 199 -1.49 -1.65 17.91
C PRO A 199 -2.87 -1.20 17.45
N HIS A 200 -3.87 -1.58 18.24
CA HIS A 200 -5.26 -1.18 18.10
C HIS A 200 -5.46 0.13 18.86
N THR A 201 -5.72 1.25 18.17
CA THR A 201 -6.28 2.44 18.82
C THR A 201 -7.80 2.34 18.76
N LYS A 202 -8.42 1.90 19.85
CA LYS A 202 -9.84 2.21 20.11
C LYS A 202 -9.86 3.60 20.73
N GLU A 203 -10.11 4.63 19.93
CA GLU A 203 -10.44 5.95 20.46
C GLU A 203 -11.96 6.12 20.41
N SER A 204 -12.58 6.07 21.59
CA SER A 204 -13.98 6.41 21.78
C SER A 204 -14.19 7.89 21.48
N ARG A 205 -14.69 8.21 20.28
CA ARG A 205 -14.98 9.60 19.89
C ARG A 205 -16.31 10.05 20.50
N THR A 206 -16.23 10.93 21.50
CA THR A 206 -17.36 11.74 21.97
C THR A 206 -17.78 12.70 20.85
N PHE A 207 -19.03 12.60 20.40
CA PHE A 207 -19.59 13.51 19.39
C PHE A 207 -19.77 14.92 19.98
N ILE A 208 -19.09 15.90 19.41
CA ILE A 208 -19.41 17.32 19.60
C ILE A 208 -20.37 17.73 18.47
N PRO A 209 -21.58 18.23 18.75
CA PRO A 209 -22.49 18.67 17.70
C PRO A 209 -21.97 19.98 17.08
N VAL A 210 -21.69 19.96 15.78
CA VAL A 210 -21.45 21.19 15.01
C VAL A 210 -22.79 21.86 14.75
N THR A 211 -23.01 23.02 15.33
CA THR A 211 -24.13 23.90 15.03
C THR A 211 -24.01 24.43 13.60
N SER A 212 -25.06 24.26 12.80
CA SER A 212 -25.15 24.81 11.44
C SER A 212 -25.06 26.35 11.47
N ALA A 213 -24.07 26.91 10.79
CA ALA A 213 -24.02 28.34 10.53
C ALA A 213 -24.97 28.68 9.38
N THR A 214 -25.97 29.51 9.67
CA THR A 214 -26.93 30.06 8.71
C THR A 214 -26.22 31.01 7.75
N THR A 215 -26.06 30.61 6.49
CA THR A 215 -25.64 31.51 5.41
C THR A 215 -26.83 32.38 4.99
N GLY A 216 -26.71 33.68 5.24
CA GLY A 216 -27.69 34.68 4.84
C GLY A 216 -27.86 34.76 3.33
N SER A 217 -29.12 34.77 2.90
CA SER A 217 -29.56 35.07 1.54
C SER A 217 -29.11 36.48 1.14
N PHE A 218 -28.33 36.59 0.07
CA PHE A 218 -28.10 37.86 -0.63
C PHE A 218 -29.11 37.99 -1.77
N GLY A 219 -29.74 39.16 -1.82
CA GLY A 219 -30.91 39.46 -2.65
C GLY A 219 -30.69 39.37 -4.15
N VAL A 220 -31.78 39.03 -4.83
CA VAL A 220 -31.92 39.00 -6.28
C VAL A 220 -31.97 40.44 -6.81
N THR A 221 -30.95 40.85 -7.56
CA THR A 221 -31.05 42.06 -8.39
C THR A 221 -31.53 41.64 -9.77
N ALA A 222 -32.76 42.04 -10.11
CA ALA A 222 -33.35 41.83 -11.42
C ALA A 222 -32.56 42.60 -12.49
N VAL A 223 -32.09 41.90 -13.53
CA VAL A 223 -31.56 42.51 -14.75
C VAL A 223 -32.68 42.51 -15.78
N THR A 224 -33.14 43.71 -16.14
CA THR A 224 -34.14 43.96 -17.18
C THR A 224 -33.58 43.61 -18.55
N VAL A 225 -34.21 42.65 -19.23
CA VAL A 225 -33.98 42.34 -20.64
C VAL A 225 -34.64 43.44 -21.48
N GLY A 226 -33.82 44.23 -22.17
CA GLY A 226 -34.29 45.23 -23.12
C GLY A 226 -34.64 44.57 -24.46
N ASP A 227 -35.92 44.55 -24.79
CA ASP A 227 -36.44 44.24 -26.12
C ASP A 227 -35.87 45.23 -27.15
N SER A 228 -35.28 44.70 -28.23
CA SER A 228 -35.02 45.48 -29.44
C SER A 228 -35.77 44.86 -30.61
N ASN A 229 -36.88 45.51 -30.95
CA ASN A 229 -37.71 45.26 -32.13
C ASN A 229 -36.90 45.25 -33.42
N SER A 230 -36.81 44.10 -34.08
CA SER A 230 -36.44 44.01 -35.50
C SER A 230 -37.67 44.32 -36.35
N ASN A 231 -37.65 45.42 -37.09
CA ASN A 231 -38.67 45.67 -38.10
C ASN A 231 -38.12 46.44 -39.32
N VAL A 232 -38.34 45.81 -40.48
CA VAL A 232 -38.57 46.39 -41.81
C VAL A 232 -37.36 46.65 -42.72
N ASN A 233 -37.08 45.61 -43.53
CA ASN A 233 -37.17 45.52 -44.99
C ASN A 233 -36.25 46.30 -45.98
N HIS A 234 -35.85 45.48 -46.97
CA HIS A 234 -35.86 45.70 -48.43
C HIS A 234 -34.64 46.31 -49.14
N SER A 235 -33.92 45.43 -49.87
CA SER A 235 -33.83 45.39 -51.35
C SER A 235 -32.42 45.32 -51.94
N LEU A 236 -32.16 44.17 -52.57
CA LEU A 236 -31.60 43.92 -53.92
C LEU A 236 -30.48 44.81 -54.48
N SER A 237 -29.36 44.16 -54.81
CA SER A 237 -28.65 44.12 -56.13
C SER A 237 -27.41 43.24 -55.91
N GLY A 238 -27.02 42.28 -56.74
CA GLY A 238 -27.02 42.19 -58.20
C GLY A 238 -25.60 41.78 -58.60
N ASP A 239 -25.49 40.82 -59.51
CA ASP A 239 -24.29 40.11 -59.97
C ASP A 239 -23.03 40.96 -60.20
N GLN A 240 -21.85 40.40 -59.88
CA GLN A 240 -20.77 40.08 -60.85
C GLN A 240 -19.68 39.23 -60.21
#